data_AF-A0A960EGS5-F1
#
_entry.id   AF-A0A960EGS5-F1
#
_cell.length_a   1.000
_cell.length_b   1.000
_cell.length_c   1.000
_cell.angle_alpha   90.00
_cell.angle_beta   90.00
_cell.angle_gamma   90.00
#
_symmetry.space_group_name_H-M   'P 1'
#
loop_
_entity.id
_entity.type
_entity.pdbx_description
1 polymer ?
#
loop_
_entity_poly.entity_id
_entity_poly.type
_entity_poly.pdbx_seq_one_letter_code
_entity_poly.pdbx_strand_id
1 'polypeptide(L)' 'MDIGIVLQTTPPARRVIDLAKRAEALGFSHVWTFDSHILWEEP' A
#
# COMPACT_ATOMS: atom_id res chain seq x y z
N MET A 1 -18.37 7.94 7.10
CA MET A 1 -17.83 6.58 7.31
C MET A 1 -16.42 6.62 6.77
N ASP A 2 -15.44 6.24 7.57
CA ASP A 2 -14.03 6.26 7.17
C ASP A 2 -13.63 4.90 6.61
N ILE A 3 -13.15 4.89 5.37
CA ILE A 3 -12.71 3.67 4.68
C ILE A 3 -11.19 3.70 4.55
N GLY A 4 -10.55 2.61 4.98
CA GLY A 4 -9.12 2.37 4.78
C GLY A 4 -8.86 1.16 3.89
N ILE A 5 -7.63 1.04 3.40
CA ILE A 5 -7.16 -0.07 2.57
C ILE A 5 -5.86 -0.66 3.12
N VAL A 6 -5.72 -1.98 3.02
CA VAL A 6 -4.45 -2.69 3.29
C VAL A 6 -3.84 -3.12 1.97
N LEU A 7 -2.58 -2.75 1.76
CA LEU A 7 -1.81 -3.09 0.55
C LEU A 7 -0.69 -4.04 0.91
N GLN A 8 -0.60 -5.16 0.20
CA GLN A 8 0.54 -6.06 0.34
C GLN A 8 1.74 -5.50 -0.44
N THR A 9 2.91 -5.44 0.21
CA THR A 9 4.20 -5.03 -0.35
C THR A 9 4.79 -6.08 -1.28
N THR A 10 4.01 -6.72 -2.16
CA THR A 10 4.58 -7.72 -3.08
C THR A 10 5.61 -7.06 -4.01
N PRO A 11 6.83 -7.62 -4.17
CA PRO A 11 7.86 -7.05 -5.03
C PRO A 11 7.37 -6.75 -6.46
N PRO A 12 7.68 -5.56 -7.02
CA PRO A 12 8.45 -4.47 -6.42
C PRO A 12 7.62 -3.67 -5.39
N ALA A 13 8.14 -3.50 -4.19
CA ALA A 13 7.44 -2.85 -3.08
C ALA A 13 7.10 -1.37 -3.39
N ARG A 14 7.87 -0.71 -4.26
CA ARG A 14 7.56 0.62 -4.82
C ARG A 14 6.12 0.76 -5.34
N ARG A 15 5.51 -0.30 -5.89
CA ARG A 15 4.13 -0.25 -6.42
C ARG A 15 3.10 0.15 -5.35
N VAL A 16 3.38 -0.10 -4.07
CA VAL A 16 2.52 0.30 -2.95
C VAL A 16 2.35 1.82 -2.90
N ILE A 17 3.37 2.60 -3.28
CA ILE A 17 3.30 4.07 -3.29
C ILE A 17 2.28 4.54 -4.33
N ASP A 18 2.30 3.97 -5.54
CA ASP A 18 1.38 4.35 -6.60
C ASP A 18 -0.08 4.00 -6.24
N LEU A 19 -0.29 2.86 -5.57
CA LEU A 19 -1.60 2.45 -5.08
C LEU A 19 -2.08 3.32 -3.92
N ALA A 20 -1.20 3.71 -3.00
CA ALA A 20 -1.52 4.60 -1.89
C ALA A 20 -1.97 5.98 -2.40
N LYS A 21 -1.28 6.56 -3.39
CA LYS A 21 -1.69 7.82 -4.04
C LYS A 21 -3.06 7.72 -4.72
N ARG A 22 -3.35 6.58 -5.37
CA ARG A 22 -4.67 6.35 -5.97
C ARG A 22 -5.76 6.20 -4.90
N ALA A 23 -5.47 5.52 -3.80
CA ALA A 23 -6.39 5.38 -2.69
C ALA A 23 -6.74 6.75 -2.08
N GLU A 24 -5.73 7.61 -1.86
CA GLU A 24 -5.94 8.99 -1.42
C GLU A 24 -6.85 9.76 -2.40
N ALA A 25 -6.57 9.70 -3.70
CA ALA A 25 -7.39 10.36 -4.73
C ALA A 25 -8.83 9.82 -4.81
N LEU A 26 -9.07 8.59 -4.36
CA LEU A 26 -10.39 7.95 -4.30
C LEU A 26 -11.11 8.17 -2.96
N GLY A 27 -10.54 8.95 -2.04
CA GLY A 27 -11.16 9.31 -0.76
C GLY A 27 -10.96 8.29 0.36
N PHE A 28 -10.00 7.37 0.25
CA PHE A 28 -9.61 6.54 1.38
C PHE A 28 -8.87 7.39 2.41
N SER A 29 -9.21 7.25 3.68
CA SER A 29 -8.63 8.05 4.76
C SER A 29 -7.35 7.45 5.34
N HIS A 30 -7.12 6.15 5.16
CA HIS A 30 -5.98 5.43 5.72
C HIS A 30 -5.47 4.36 4.75
N VAL A 31 -4.15 4.17 4.73
CA VAL A 31 -3.46 3.09 4.01
C VAL A 31 -2.55 2.37 5.00
N TRP A 32 -2.66 1.04 5.07
CA TRP A 32 -1.77 0.17 5.83
C TRP A 32 -1.04 -0.80 4.92
N THR A 33 0.08 -1.34 5.41
CA THR A 33 0.80 -2.42 4.74
C THR A 33 1.31 -3.44 5.73
N PHE A 34 1.68 -4.61 5.23
CA PHE A 34 2.32 -5.65 6.02
C PHE A 34 3.80 -5.32 6.19
N ASP A 35 4.31 -5.53 7.41
CA ASP A 35 5.73 -5.41 7.70
C ASP A 35 6.38 -6.80 7.72
N SER A 36 6.90 -7.22 6.56
CA SER A 36 7.59 -8.51 6.42
C SER A 36 8.77 -8.35 5.47
N HIS A 37 9.96 -8.78 5.92
CA HIS A 37 11.20 -8.72 5.14
C HIS A 37 11.11 -9.49 3.81
N ILE A 38 10.26 -10.52 3.73
CA ILE A 38 10.01 -11.29 2.49
C ILE A 38 9.22 -10.45 1.46
N LEU A 39 8.39 -9.53 1.94
CA LEU A 39 7.59 -8.68 1.06
C LEU A 39 8.40 -7.47 0.59
N TRP A 40 9.25 -6.89 1.43
CA TRP A 40 10.04 -5.70 1.10
C TRP A 40 11.19 -5.91 0.10
N GLU A 41 11.30 -7.09 -0.53
CA GLU A 41 12.32 -7.33 -1.55
C GLU A 41 12.09 -6.44 -2.79
N GLU A 42 13.17 -5.93 -3.37
CA GLU A 42 13.18 -5.18 -4.62
C GLU A 42 14.08 -5.92 -5.62
N PRO A 43 13.72 -5.99 -6.91
CA PRO A 43 14.58 -6.58 -7.95
C PRO A 43 15.86 -5.78 -8.20
#